data_AF-A0A367QF70-F1
#
_entry.id   AF-A0A367QF70-F1
#
_cell.length_a   1.000
_cell.length_b   1.000
_cell.length_c   1.000
_cell.angle_alpha   90.00
_cell.angle_beta   90.00
_cell.angle_gamma   90.00
#
_symmetry.space_group_name_H-M   'P 1'
#
loop_
_entity.id
_entity.type
_entity.pdbx_description
1 polymer ?
#
loop_
_entity_poly.entity_id
_entity_poly.type
_entity_poly.pdbx_seq_one_letter_code
_entity_poly.pdbx_strand_id
1 'polypeptide(L)'
;MSIVVIGDRATGKTSMVRALSENGKYVKVSDGKNLAGELYNPSTKEIASTTQLEQKGLIIDVDLPASGIRQMNVIWIDTPGEFWTNPQQRKDYPAAWQAMENTIKQSKAVILLLPPYQSLVSTNRVQLAATHLQPIEPLPTSDQWVNRLQYWLNFFEQNCQRVKHIIIALHKADLFCDVQAEGNRWQYRPDWGGAAPWYEYNEHVLGVYFGVANQVIRQYKGTEIGGRTQFFISTTENQELLELPWLYLAPYLIYS
;
A
#
# COMPACT_ATOMS: atom_id res chain seq x y z
N MET A 1 -16.30 -0.24 10.74
CA MET A 1 -15.58 0.75 9.92
C MET A 1 -14.16 0.25 9.74
N SER A 2 -13.73 0.03 8.51
CA SER A 2 -12.50 -0.69 8.18
C SER A 2 -11.50 0.18 7.41
N ILE A 3 -10.24 -0.25 7.40
CA ILE A 3 -9.23 0.18 6.42
C ILE A 3 -9.40 -0.69 5.19
N VAL A 4 -9.35 -0.12 3.99
CA VAL A 4 -9.34 -0.89 2.75
C VAL A 4 -7.93 -0.89 2.16
N VAL A 5 -7.39 -2.06 1.84
CA VAL A 5 -6.13 -2.17 1.07
C VAL A 5 -6.44 -2.64 -0.33
N ILE A 6 -5.95 -1.87 -1.32
CA ILE A 6 -6.16 -2.08 -2.76
C ILE A 6 -4.85 -1.85 -3.51
N GLY A 7 -4.79 -2.30 -4.75
CA GLY A 7 -3.64 -2.09 -5.62
C GLY A 7 -3.70 -2.97 -6.86
N ASP A 8 -2.94 -2.58 -7.87
CA ASP A 8 -2.88 -3.28 -9.16
C ASP A 8 -2.36 -4.73 -9.01
N ARG A 9 -2.36 -5.50 -10.11
CA ARG A 9 -1.83 -6.87 -10.14
C ARG A 9 -0.37 -6.87 -9.69
N ALA A 10 0.03 -7.92 -8.98
CA ALA A 10 1.43 -8.20 -8.66
C ALA A 10 2.18 -7.04 -7.95
N THR A 11 1.44 -6.12 -7.32
CA THR A 11 1.97 -5.00 -6.54
C THR A 11 2.53 -5.41 -5.18
N GLY A 12 2.54 -6.71 -4.85
CA GLY A 12 3.05 -7.21 -3.57
C GLY A 12 2.08 -7.08 -2.41
N LYS A 13 0.78 -6.93 -2.70
CA LYS A 13 -0.30 -7.04 -1.73
C LYS A 13 -0.10 -8.28 -0.84
N THR A 14 -0.20 -9.48 -1.40
CA THR A 14 -0.17 -10.72 -0.60
C THR A 14 1.16 -10.91 0.15
N SER A 15 2.28 -10.51 -0.46
CA SER A 15 3.59 -10.52 0.21
C SER A 15 3.67 -9.54 1.39
N MET A 16 3.00 -8.39 1.32
CA MET A 16 2.92 -7.45 2.44
C MET A 16 2.21 -8.09 3.65
N VAL A 17 1.07 -8.74 3.44
CA VAL A 17 0.33 -9.41 4.53
C VAL A 17 1.16 -10.53 5.14
N ARG A 18 1.84 -11.33 4.31
CA ARG A 18 2.76 -12.37 4.77
C ARG A 18 3.90 -11.79 5.61
N ALA A 19 4.55 -10.72 5.12
CA ALA A 19 5.67 -10.10 5.82
C ALA A 19 5.24 -9.48 7.17
N LEU A 20 4.07 -8.85 7.24
CA LEU A 20 3.50 -8.36 8.50
C LEU A 20 3.16 -9.50 9.48
N SER A 21 2.76 -10.67 8.95
CA SER A 21 2.45 -11.86 9.75
C SER A 21 3.69 -12.53 10.33
N GLU A 22 4.76 -12.63 9.54
CA GLU A 22 5.98 -13.35 9.89
C GLU A 22 6.96 -12.48 10.69
N ASN A 23 7.13 -11.23 10.26
CA ASN A 23 8.25 -10.40 10.70
C ASN A 23 7.82 -9.19 11.53
N GLY A 24 6.52 -8.84 11.58
CA GLY A 24 5.99 -7.64 12.22
C GLY A 24 6.55 -7.36 13.64
N LYS A 25 6.85 -6.09 13.93
CA LYS A 25 7.48 -5.60 15.16
C LYS A 25 6.44 -4.85 15.95
N TYR A 26 5.95 -3.73 15.39
CA TYR A 26 4.85 -2.97 15.96
C TYR A 26 3.52 -3.30 15.28
N VAL A 27 3.55 -3.77 14.03
CA VAL A 27 2.34 -4.06 13.24
C VAL A 27 2.32 -5.54 12.88
N LYS A 28 1.28 -6.27 13.32
CA LYS A 28 1.16 -7.72 13.14
C LYS A 28 -0.24 -8.10 12.69
N VAL A 29 -0.35 -9.15 11.88
CA VAL A 29 -1.66 -9.77 11.59
C VAL A 29 -2.00 -10.73 12.73
N SER A 30 -3.13 -10.52 13.41
CA SER A 30 -3.49 -11.25 14.64
C SER A 30 -3.57 -12.77 14.47
N ASP A 31 -3.96 -13.26 13.29
CA ASP A 31 -3.98 -14.70 12.93
C ASP A 31 -3.02 -15.02 11.76
N GLY A 32 -1.88 -14.32 11.73
CA GLY A 32 -0.96 -14.31 10.59
C GLY A 32 -0.37 -15.68 10.22
N LYS A 33 -0.28 -16.64 11.16
CA LYS A 33 0.32 -17.97 10.91
C LYS A 33 -0.55 -18.85 10.01
N ASN A 34 -1.86 -18.85 10.22
CA ASN A 34 -2.78 -19.61 9.37
C ASN A 34 -2.93 -18.94 7.99
N LEU A 35 -2.99 -17.60 7.99
CA LEU A 35 -3.16 -16.80 6.79
C LEU A 35 -1.94 -16.85 5.86
N ALA A 36 -0.72 -16.84 6.39
CA ALA A 36 0.51 -16.97 5.61
C ALA A 36 0.58 -18.33 4.89
N GLY A 37 0.14 -19.42 5.54
CA GLY A 37 0.09 -20.76 4.94
C GLY A 37 -0.95 -20.89 3.82
N GLU A 38 -2.05 -20.14 3.88
CA GLU A 38 -3.07 -20.10 2.82
C GLU A 38 -2.64 -19.27 1.60
N LEU A 39 -1.83 -18.24 1.81
CA LEU A 39 -1.45 -17.26 0.80
C LEU A 39 -0.12 -17.57 0.08
N TYR A 40 0.64 -18.53 0.60
CA TYR A 40 2.00 -18.81 0.17
C TYR A 40 2.28 -20.31 0.15
N ASN A 41 2.77 -20.83 -0.98
CA ASN A 41 3.28 -22.20 -1.04
C ASN A 41 4.75 -22.21 -0.58
N PRO A 42 5.10 -22.81 0.57
CA PRO A 42 6.46 -22.80 1.10
C PRO A 42 7.49 -23.50 0.21
N SER A 43 7.02 -24.45 -0.61
CA SER A 43 7.84 -25.28 -1.48
C SER A 43 8.26 -24.56 -2.76
N THR A 44 7.36 -23.76 -3.36
CA THR A 44 7.63 -23.02 -4.60
C THR A 44 7.98 -21.55 -4.38
N LYS A 45 7.77 -21.05 -3.16
CA LYS A 45 7.82 -19.62 -2.82
C LYS A 45 6.87 -18.75 -3.65
N GLU A 46 5.87 -19.36 -4.29
CA GLU A 46 4.90 -18.67 -5.12
C GLU A 46 3.70 -18.22 -4.29
N ILE A 47 3.22 -17.03 -4.62
CA ILE A 47 1.97 -16.46 -4.10
C ILE A 47 0.84 -17.02 -4.95
N ALA A 48 -0.27 -17.42 -4.32
CA ALA A 48 -1.45 -17.91 -5.04
C ALA A 48 -1.89 -16.90 -6.13
N SER A 49 -2.10 -17.39 -7.36
CA SER A 49 -2.48 -16.54 -8.49
C SER A 49 -3.93 -16.06 -8.36
N THR A 50 -4.12 -14.75 -8.25
CA THR A 50 -5.44 -14.11 -8.12
C THR A 50 -6.14 -14.05 -9.49
N THR A 51 -7.06 -15.00 -9.74
CA THR A 51 -7.86 -15.05 -10.97
C THR A 51 -9.20 -14.34 -10.86
N GLN A 52 -9.67 -14.06 -9.63
CA GLN A 52 -10.94 -13.39 -9.34
C GLN A 52 -10.76 -12.30 -8.27
N LEU A 53 -11.70 -11.36 -8.19
CA LEU A 53 -11.73 -10.38 -7.10
C LEU A 53 -12.02 -11.10 -5.79
N GLU A 54 -11.07 -11.03 -4.85
CA GLU A 54 -11.19 -11.64 -3.53
C GLU A 54 -11.18 -10.54 -2.46
N GLN A 55 -12.17 -10.59 -1.56
CA GLN A 55 -12.21 -9.74 -0.38
C GLN A 55 -11.97 -10.60 0.85
N LYS A 56 -10.98 -10.23 1.66
CA LYS A 56 -10.64 -10.93 2.91
C LYS A 56 -10.65 -9.94 4.07
N GLY A 57 -11.36 -10.29 5.14
CA GLY A 57 -11.26 -9.56 6.40
C GLY A 57 -9.99 -9.96 7.14
N LEU A 58 -9.20 -8.98 7.57
CA LEU A 58 -8.01 -9.16 8.38
C LEU A 58 -8.11 -8.31 9.66
N ILE A 59 -7.52 -8.80 10.74
CA ILE A 59 -7.30 -8.02 11.95
C ILE A 59 -5.81 -7.74 12.05
N ILE A 60 -5.46 -6.47 12.16
CA ILE A 60 -4.09 -6.01 12.35
C ILE A 60 -3.96 -5.44 13.76
N ASP A 61 -3.05 -6.02 14.54
CA ASP A 61 -2.60 -5.49 15.80
C ASP A 61 -1.51 -4.43 15.56
N VAL A 62 -1.67 -3.27 16.17
CA VAL A 62 -0.66 -2.20 16.18
C VAL A 62 -0.32 -1.86 17.61
N ASP A 63 0.96 -1.98 17.95
CA ASP A 63 1.50 -1.60 19.25
C ASP A 63 1.92 -0.13 19.24
N LEU A 64 1.20 0.69 20.01
CA LEU A 64 1.43 2.13 20.11
C LEU A 64 1.95 2.49 21.51
N PRO A 65 2.98 3.35 21.65
CA PRO A 65 3.61 3.66 22.93
C PRO A 65 2.64 4.13 24.02
N ALA A 66 1.63 4.93 23.65
CA ALA A 66 0.71 5.53 24.60
C ALA A 66 -0.51 4.65 24.93
N SER A 67 -0.94 3.79 23.99
CA SER A 67 -2.15 2.98 24.13
C SER A 67 -1.88 1.49 24.37
N GLY A 68 -0.68 1.00 24.08
CA GLY A 68 -0.40 -0.42 23.90
C GLY A 68 -1.06 -0.96 22.64
N ILE A 69 -1.20 -2.29 22.57
CA ILE A 69 -1.76 -3.01 21.42
C ILE A 69 -3.20 -2.60 21.13
N ARG A 70 -3.50 -2.34 19.86
CA ARG A 70 -4.82 -1.97 19.35
C ARG A 70 -5.12 -2.70 18.05
N GLN A 71 -6.39 -3.07 17.89
CA GLN A 71 -6.85 -3.80 16.72
C GLN A 71 -7.45 -2.87 15.67
N MET A 72 -7.04 -3.07 14.42
CA MET A 72 -7.61 -2.43 13.25
C MET A 72 -8.27 -3.49 12.37
N ASN A 73 -9.53 -3.26 12.02
CA ASN A 73 -10.24 -4.07 11.04
C ASN A 73 -9.83 -3.63 9.64
N VAL A 74 -9.29 -4.56 8.86
CA VAL A 74 -8.83 -4.33 7.50
C VAL A 74 -9.65 -5.19 6.54
N ILE A 75 -10.20 -4.56 5.51
CA ILE A 75 -10.73 -5.26 4.35
C ILE A 75 -9.64 -5.25 3.30
N TRP A 76 -9.12 -6.42 3.04
CA TRP A 76 -8.16 -6.66 2.02
C TRP A 76 -8.87 -6.98 0.70
N ILE A 77 -8.65 -6.16 -0.33
CA ILE A 77 -9.24 -6.41 -1.65
C ILE A 77 -8.10 -6.78 -2.58
N ASP A 78 -7.99 -8.07 -2.89
CA ASP A 78 -7.10 -8.54 -3.94
C ASP A 78 -7.86 -8.62 -5.26
N THR A 79 -7.27 -8.03 -6.29
CA THR A 79 -7.89 -7.90 -7.61
C THR A 79 -6.88 -8.32 -8.66
N PRO A 80 -7.32 -8.98 -9.73
CA PRO A 80 -6.58 -8.97 -10.99
C PRO A 80 -6.35 -7.52 -11.41
N GLY A 81 -5.13 -7.10 -11.73
CA GLY A 81 -4.83 -5.67 -11.98
C GLY A 81 -5.52 -5.06 -13.20
N GLU A 82 -6.04 -5.89 -14.09
CA GLU A 82 -6.92 -5.44 -15.17
C GLU A 82 -8.25 -4.92 -14.65
N PHE A 83 -8.70 -5.32 -13.45
CA PHE A 83 -9.99 -4.92 -12.90
C PHE A 83 -10.12 -3.39 -12.76
N TRP A 84 -9.00 -2.72 -12.46
CA TRP A 84 -8.95 -1.28 -12.29
C TRP A 84 -8.76 -0.53 -13.61
N THR A 85 -8.06 -1.11 -14.56
CA THR A 85 -7.61 -0.42 -15.78
C THR A 85 -8.38 -0.82 -17.03
N ASN A 86 -9.17 -1.90 -16.98
CA ASN A 86 -9.95 -2.43 -18.09
C ASN A 86 -11.44 -2.11 -17.92
N PRO A 87 -11.99 -1.14 -18.66
CA PRO A 87 -13.43 -0.82 -18.63
C PRO A 87 -14.31 -2.00 -18.99
N GLN A 88 -13.82 -2.96 -19.77
CA GLN A 88 -14.57 -4.15 -20.16
C GLN A 88 -14.84 -5.05 -18.95
N GLN A 89 -13.86 -5.27 -18.06
CA GLN A 89 -14.09 -6.05 -16.84
C GLN A 89 -15.16 -5.44 -15.94
N ARG A 90 -15.27 -4.10 -15.89
CA ARG A 90 -16.34 -3.44 -15.14
C ARG A 90 -17.72 -3.66 -15.75
N LYS A 91 -17.79 -3.76 -17.08
CA LYS A 91 -19.03 -4.08 -17.80
C LYS A 91 -19.41 -5.55 -17.64
N ASP A 92 -18.42 -6.44 -17.62
CA ASP A 92 -18.62 -7.88 -17.49
C ASP A 92 -18.99 -8.26 -16.04
N TYR A 93 -18.49 -7.51 -15.04
CA TYR A 93 -18.72 -7.77 -13.61
C TYR A 93 -19.21 -6.52 -12.84
N PRO A 94 -20.34 -5.91 -13.21
CA PRO A 94 -20.80 -4.64 -12.66
C PRO A 94 -21.15 -4.71 -11.18
N ALA A 95 -21.72 -5.84 -10.72
CA ALA A 95 -22.07 -6.04 -9.31
C ALA A 95 -20.81 -6.13 -8.42
N ALA A 96 -19.76 -6.84 -8.88
CA ALA A 96 -18.50 -6.94 -8.15
C ALA A 96 -17.80 -5.58 -8.07
N TRP A 97 -17.80 -4.82 -9.17
CA TRP A 97 -17.28 -3.45 -9.20
C TRP A 97 -18.03 -2.55 -8.21
N GLN A 98 -19.37 -2.58 -8.24
CA GLN A 98 -20.20 -1.75 -7.35
C GLN A 98 -20.00 -2.13 -5.87
N ALA A 99 -19.91 -3.41 -5.54
CA ALA A 99 -19.68 -3.88 -4.17
C ALA A 99 -18.33 -3.38 -3.64
N MET A 100 -17.28 -3.49 -4.45
CA MET A 100 -15.95 -3.00 -4.12
C MET A 100 -15.91 -1.47 -4.00
N GLU A 101 -16.50 -0.75 -4.94
CA GLU A 101 -16.63 0.70 -4.90
C GLU A 101 -17.34 1.15 -3.61
N ASN A 102 -18.47 0.53 -3.28
CA ASN A 102 -19.20 0.80 -2.03
C ASN A 102 -18.33 0.53 -0.79
N THR A 103 -17.56 -0.56 -0.80
CA THR A 103 -16.64 -0.91 0.29
C THR A 103 -15.58 0.17 0.50
N ILE A 104 -14.98 0.66 -0.58
CA ILE A 104 -13.97 1.73 -0.52
C ILE A 104 -14.62 3.05 -0.05
N LYS A 105 -15.77 3.43 -0.62
CA LYS A 105 -16.49 4.67 -0.28
C LYS A 105 -16.89 4.76 1.19
N GLN A 106 -17.20 3.62 1.81
CA GLN A 106 -17.63 3.52 3.21
C GLN A 106 -16.48 3.26 4.18
N SER A 107 -15.26 3.07 3.67
CA SER A 107 -14.07 2.84 4.50
C SER A 107 -13.66 4.10 5.27
N LYS A 108 -12.96 3.90 6.39
CA LYS A 108 -12.43 4.98 7.20
C LYS A 108 -11.10 5.50 6.62
N ALA A 109 -10.31 4.58 6.06
CA ALA A 109 -9.07 4.85 5.38
C ALA A 109 -8.84 3.88 4.23
N VAL A 110 -8.04 4.30 3.25
CA VAL A 110 -7.63 3.48 2.10
C VAL A 110 -6.10 3.46 2.02
N ILE A 111 -5.52 2.28 1.78
CA ILE A 111 -4.12 2.11 1.38
C ILE A 111 -4.12 1.59 -0.05
N LEU A 112 -3.59 2.40 -0.97
CA LEU A 112 -3.35 2.04 -2.35
C LEU A 112 -1.88 1.65 -2.53
N LEU A 113 -1.62 0.40 -2.91
CA LEU A 113 -0.30 -0.05 -3.33
C LEU A 113 -0.11 0.14 -4.84
N LEU A 114 0.98 0.79 -5.21
CA LEU A 114 1.41 0.98 -6.59
C LEU A 114 2.73 0.25 -6.85
N PRO A 115 2.91 -0.32 -8.05
CA PRO A 115 4.22 -0.84 -8.45
C PRO A 115 5.17 0.34 -8.77
N PRO A 116 6.49 0.12 -8.80
CA PRO A 116 7.40 1.12 -9.34
C PRO A 116 7.24 1.25 -10.86
N TYR A 117 7.67 2.38 -11.41
CA TYR A 117 7.76 2.58 -12.87
C TYR A 117 9.18 2.31 -13.38
N GLN A 118 9.29 1.98 -14.66
CA GLN A 118 10.54 1.50 -15.27
C GLN A 118 11.75 2.39 -14.98
N SER A 119 11.62 3.71 -15.19
CA SER A 119 12.75 4.63 -15.01
C SER A 119 13.10 4.94 -13.55
N LEU A 120 12.27 4.53 -12.59
CA LEU A 120 12.59 4.63 -11.16
C LEU A 120 13.54 3.52 -10.73
N VAL A 121 13.40 2.36 -11.34
CA VAL A 121 14.11 1.15 -10.94
C VAL A 121 15.58 1.22 -11.36
N SER A 122 16.47 0.86 -10.43
CA SER A 122 17.90 0.85 -10.67
C SER A 122 18.36 -0.56 -11.04
N THR A 123 19.09 -0.72 -12.14
CA THR A 123 19.67 -2.00 -12.56
C THR A 123 20.50 -2.65 -11.45
N ASN A 124 21.30 -1.85 -10.73
CA ASN A 124 22.11 -2.34 -9.61
C ASN A 124 21.23 -2.87 -8.48
N ARG A 125 20.12 -2.20 -8.19
CA ARG A 125 19.18 -2.62 -7.14
C ARG A 125 18.42 -3.88 -7.55
N VAL A 126 18.00 -4.01 -8.81
CA VAL A 126 17.36 -5.24 -9.34
C VAL A 126 18.28 -6.45 -9.21
N GLN A 127 19.58 -6.28 -9.48
CA GLN A 127 20.57 -7.35 -9.33
C GLN A 127 20.77 -7.78 -7.87
N LEU A 128 20.61 -6.85 -6.93
CA LEU A 128 20.73 -7.12 -5.50
C LEU A 128 19.41 -7.61 -4.87
N ALA A 129 18.27 -7.29 -5.47
CA ALA A 129 16.96 -7.67 -4.98
C ALA A 129 16.75 -9.19 -5.08
N ALA A 130 16.05 -9.75 -4.09
CA ALA A 130 15.73 -11.17 -4.08
C ALA A 130 14.91 -11.54 -5.32
N THR A 131 15.18 -12.72 -5.91
CA THR A 131 14.58 -13.15 -7.19
C THR A 131 13.06 -13.08 -7.19
N HIS A 132 12.42 -13.35 -6.05
CA HIS A 132 10.96 -13.30 -5.90
C HIS A 132 10.36 -11.89 -5.88
N LEU A 133 11.19 -10.84 -5.74
CA LEU A 133 10.77 -9.44 -5.77
C LEU A 133 10.93 -8.82 -7.15
N GLN A 134 11.78 -9.42 -7.99
CA GLN A 134 12.01 -8.97 -9.36
C GLN A 134 10.68 -8.97 -10.16
N PRO A 135 10.46 -7.98 -11.04
CA PRO A 135 9.25 -7.92 -11.84
C PRO A 135 9.15 -9.14 -12.77
N ILE A 136 8.10 -9.94 -12.60
CA ILE A 136 7.79 -11.08 -13.50
C ILE A 136 7.20 -10.55 -14.82
N GLU A 137 6.50 -9.41 -14.75
CA GLU A 137 5.94 -8.68 -15.89
C GLU A 137 6.69 -7.35 -16.10
N PRO A 138 6.67 -6.79 -17.32
CA PRO A 138 7.23 -5.46 -17.57
C PRO A 138 6.58 -4.42 -16.65
N LEU A 139 7.40 -3.65 -15.94
CA LEU A 139 6.93 -2.49 -15.17
C LEU A 139 6.28 -1.46 -16.12
N PRO A 140 5.32 -0.65 -15.66
CA PRO A 140 4.76 0.41 -16.49
C PRO A 140 5.80 1.47 -16.84
N THR A 141 5.70 2.06 -18.03
CA THR A 141 6.44 3.29 -18.36
C THR A 141 5.99 4.44 -17.44
N SER A 142 6.77 5.52 -17.36
CA SER A 142 6.39 6.69 -16.56
C SER A 142 5.00 7.22 -16.94
N ASP A 143 4.70 7.36 -18.23
CA ASP A 143 3.40 7.87 -18.68
C ASP A 143 2.26 6.90 -18.32
N GLN A 144 2.46 5.59 -18.53
CA GLN A 144 1.47 4.60 -18.14
C GLN A 144 1.22 4.63 -16.63
N TRP A 145 2.27 4.79 -15.84
CA TRP A 145 2.19 4.86 -14.39
C TRP A 145 1.49 6.14 -13.91
N VAL A 146 1.83 7.31 -14.50
CA VAL A 146 1.18 8.60 -14.21
C VAL A 146 -0.31 8.54 -14.56
N ASN A 147 -0.67 7.97 -15.70
CA ASN A 147 -2.07 7.81 -16.12
C ASN A 147 -2.85 6.90 -15.15
N ARG A 148 -2.24 5.79 -14.69
CA ARG A 148 -2.85 4.91 -13.69
C ARG A 148 -3.03 5.60 -12.35
N LEU A 149 -2.02 6.34 -11.89
CA LEU A 149 -2.14 7.14 -10.67
C LEU A 149 -3.26 8.17 -10.82
N GLN A 150 -3.30 8.93 -11.91
CA GLN A 150 -4.35 9.92 -12.15
C GLN A 150 -5.74 9.29 -12.14
N TYR A 151 -5.91 8.10 -12.71
CA TYR A 151 -7.16 7.35 -12.62
C TYR A 151 -7.58 7.11 -11.17
N TRP A 152 -6.65 6.67 -10.31
CA TRP A 152 -6.90 6.49 -8.88
C TRP A 152 -7.23 7.79 -8.15
N LEU A 153 -6.48 8.86 -8.42
CA LEU A 153 -6.71 10.17 -7.83
C LEU A 153 -8.12 10.69 -8.17
N ASN A 154 -8.51 10.60 -9.44
CA ASN A 154 -9.86 10.96 -9.90
C ASN A 154 -10.93 10.10 -9.23
N PHE A 155 -10.70 8.79 -9.10
CA PHE A 155 -11.60 7.90 -8.40
C PHE A 155 -11.79 8.34 -6.94
N PHE A 156 -10.71 8.63 -6.22
CA PHE A 156 -10.79 9.09 -4.82
C PHE A 156 -11.51 10.43 -4.68
N GLU A 157 -11.21 11.39 -5.56
CA GLU A 157 -11.89 12.68 -5.58
C GLU A 157 -13.39 12.53 -5.82
N GLN A 158 -13.81 11.71 -6.78
CA GLN A 158 -15.22 11.59 -7.13
C GLN A 158 -16.02 10.76 -6.11
N ASN A 159 -15.37 9.78 -5.47
CA ASN A 159 -16.07 8.74 -4.74
C ASN A 159 -15.81 8.74 -3.23
N CYS A 160 -14.65 9.22 -2.78
CA CYS A 160 -14.15 8.95 -1.43
C CYS A 160 -14.24 10.15 -0.48
N GLN A 161 -15.21 11.04 -0.67
CA GLN A 161 -15.37 12.26 0.15
C GLN A 161 -15.55 11.97 1.66
N ARG A 162 -16.02 10.79 2.03
CA ARG A 162 -16.18 10.35 3.44
C ARG A 162 -14.96 9.62 4.01
N VAL A 163 -14.00 9.25 3.16
CA VAL A 163 -12.76 8.60 3.59
C VAL A 163 -11.91 9.64 4.30
N LYS A 164 -11.46 9.32 5.53
CA LYS A 164 -10.71 10.27 6.36
C LYS A 164 -9.23 10.33 6.00
N HIS A 165 -8.66 9.22 5.55
CA HIS A 165 -7.24 9.13 5.20
C HIS A 165 -7.03 8.26 3.96
N ILE A 166 -6.17 8.73 3.06
CA ILE A 166 -5.70 7.94 1.92
C ILE A 166 -4.19 7.82 2.02
N ILE A 167 -3.68 6.61 1.89
CA ILE A 167 -2.26 6.34 1.71
C ILE A 167 -2.04 5.85 0.29
N ILE A 168 -1.06 6.42 -0.38
CA ILE A 168 -0.54 5.90 -1.65
C ILE A 168 0.89 5.44 -1.41
N ALA A 169 1.13 4.14 -1.49
CA ALA A 169 2.43 3.53 -1.21
C ALA A 169 3.03 2.94 -2.50
N LEU A 170 4.22 3.41 -2.87
CA LEU A 170 5.07 2.76 -3.87
C LEU A 170 5.71 1.53 -3.24
N HIS A 171 5.22 0.34 -3.61
CA HIS A 171 5.73 -0.92 -3.08
C HIS A 171 6.93 -1.43 -3.88
N LYS A 172 7.68 -2.38 -3.30
CA LYS A 172 8.97 -2.91 -3.82
C LYS A 172 10.09 -1.85 -3.85
N ALA A 173 10.21 -1.10 -2.76
CA ALA A 173 11.22 -0.04 -2.61
C ALA A 173 12.67 -0.53 -2.79
N ASP A 174 12.93 -1.80 -2.52
CA ASP A 174 14.19 -2.49 -2.74
C ASP A 174 14.66 -2.45 -4.21
N LEU A 175 13.76 -2.23 -5.17
CA LEU A 175 14.09 -2.10 -6.58
C LEU A 175 14.64 -0.71 -6.96
N PHE A 176 14.45 0.32 -6.12
CA PHE A 176 14.76 1.70 -6.50
C PHE A 176 15.48 2.52 -5.43
N CYS A 177 15.55 2.08 -4.17
CA CYS A 177 16.28 2.81 -3.14
C CYS A 177 17.12 1.89 -2.23
N ASP A 178 17.95 2.54 -1.40
CA ASP A 178 18.59 1.86 -0.29
C ASP A 178 17.62 1.72 0.88
N VAL A 179 16.92 0.59 0.95
CA VAL A 179 15.86 0.40 1.95
C VAL A 179 16.38 0.39 3.38
N GLN A 180 17.66 0.06 3.61
CA GLN A 180 18.25 0.11 4.93
C GLN A 180 18.55 1.55 5.33
N ALA A 181 19.13 2.35 4.44
CA ALA A 181 19.36 3.77 4.72
C ALA A 181 18.04 4.55 4.88
N GLU A 182 17.07 4.33 3.99
CA GLU A 182 15.72 4.94 4.07
C GLU A 182 14.98 4.49 5.34
N GLY A 183 14.96 3.19 5.63
CA GLY A 183 14.34 2.65 6.84
C GLY A 183 14.96 3.23 8.10
N ASN A 184 16.29 3.27 8.21
CA ASN A 184 16.97 3.83 9.38
C ASN A 184 16.71 5.33 9.59
N ARG A 185 16.59 6.09 8.48
CA ARG A 185 16.31 7.53 8.51
C ARG A 185 14.90 7.81 9.00
N TRP A 186 13.92 7.04 8.53
CA TRP A 186 12.50 7.32 8.71
C TRP A 186 11.79 6.38 9.69
N GLN A 187 12.54 5.48 10.33
CA GLN A 187 12.02 4.48 11.28
C GLN A 187 11.10 5.10 12.33
N TYR A 188 10.14 4.28 12.76
CA TYR A 188 9.26 4.64 13.85
C TYR A 188 10.02 4.61 15.18
N ARG A 189 9.99 5.73 15.91
CA ARG A 189 10.68 5.88 17.19
C ARG A 189 9.67 5.93 18.34
N PRO A 190 9.29 4.77 18.93
CA PRO A 190 8.32 4.74 20.02
C PRO A 190 8.81 5.52 21.25
N ASP A 191 10.12 5.48 21.53
CA ASP A 191 10.75 6.15 22.68
C ASP A 191 10.64 7.68 22.62
N TRP A 192 10.35 8.24 21.45
CA TRP A 192 10.14 9.67 21.23
C TRP A 192 8.65 10.01 21.13
N GLY A 193 7.82 9.29 21.88
CA GLY A 193 6.36 9.45 21.88
C GLY A 193 5.68 8.93 20.62
N GLY A 194 6.36 8.11 19.81
CA GLY A 194 5.83 7.59 18.56
C GLY A 194 5.73 8.64 17.44
N ALA A 195 6.49 9.74 17.54
CA ALA A 195 6.57 10.72 16.46
C ALA A 195 7.53 10.23 15.38
N ALA A 196 7.01 9.85 14.21
CA ALA A 196 7.80 9.91 12.99
C ALA A 196 7.62 11.31 12.37
N PRO A 197 8.62 11.84 11.65
CA PRO A 197 8.51 13.11 10.94
C PRO A 197 7.64 12.93 9.69
N TRP A 198 6.33 12.67 9.88
CA TRP A 198 5.39 12.26 8.84
C TRP A 198 5.31 13.27 7.69
N TYR A 199 5.38 14.56 8.03
CA TYR A 199 5.35 15.64 7.04
C TYR A 199 6.63 15.63 6.20
N GLU A 200 7.80 15.64 6.84
CA GLU A 200 9.09 15.64 6.15
C GLU A 200 9.30 14.35 5.34
N TYR A 201 8.82 13.21 5.86
CA TYR A 201 8.82 11.95 5.15
C TYR A 201 7.95 12.00 3.89
N ASN A 202 6.71 12.50 4.01
CA ASN A 202 5.81 12.63 2.85
C ASN A 202 6.41 13.56 1.78
N GLU A 203 6.99 14.70 2.18
CA GLU A 203 7.64 15.62 1.24
C GLU A 203 8.87 14.98 0.57
N HIS A 204 9.69 14.24 1.32
CA HIS A 204 10.81 13.48 0.78
C HIS A 204 10.34 12.43 -0.24
N VAL A 205 9.34 11.62 0.12
CA VAL A 205 8.82 10.57 -0.76
C VAL A 205 8.25 11.18 -2.05
N LEU A 206 7.50 12.28 -1.93
CA LEU A 206 6.96 12.98 -3.10
C LEU A 206 8.07 13.50 -4.02
N GLY A 207 9.05 14.20 -3.45
CA GLY A 207 10.14 14.81 -4.22
C GLY A 207 11.06 13.79 -4.88
N VAL A 208 11.32 12.67 -4.22
CA VAL A 208 12.31 11.67 -4.68
C VAL A 208 11.68 10.59 -5.55
N TYR A 209 10.52 10.06 -5.19
CA TYR A 209 9.98 8.84 -5.81
C TYR A 209 8.72 9.07 -6.67
N PHE A 210 8.00 10.17 -6.46
CA PHE A 210 6.79 10.49 -7.23
C PHE A 210 7.01 11.62 -8.26
N GLY A 211 8.27 12.01 -8.51
CA GLY A 211 8.61 13.19 -9.31
C GLY A 211 7.98 13.23 -10.71
N VAL A 212 7.84 12.08 -11.37
CA VAL A 212 7.19 11.97 -12.69
C VAL A 212 5.70 12.35 -12.68
N ALA A 213 5.05 12.32 -11.52
CA ALA A 213 3.64 12.65 -11.33
C ALA A 213 3.41 13.96 -10.57
N ASN A 214 4.44 14.80 -10.38
CA ASN A 214 4.34 16.03 -9.59
C ASN A 214 3.15 16.91 -9.99
N GLN A 215 2.88 17.06 -11.29
CA GLN A 215 1.77 17.89 -11.77
C GLN A 215 0.39 17.34 -11.33
N VAL A 216 0.13 16.05 -11.56
CA VAL A 216 -1.17 15.44 -11.23
C VAL A 216 -1.37 15.36 -9.72
N ILE A 217 -0.30 15.10 -8.96
CA ILE A 217 -0.35 15.07 -7.49
C ILE A 217 -0.62 16.47 -6.94
N ARG A 218 0.08 17.50 -7.43
CA ARG A 218 -0.11 18.88 -6.96
C ARG A 218 -1.55 19.36 -7.19
N GLN A 219 -2.13 19.05 -8.35
CA GLN A 219 -3.53 19.36 -8.64
C GLN A 219 -4.47 18.65 -7.65
N TYR A 220 -4.27 17.33 -7.48
CA TYR A 220 -5.08 16.53 -6.57
C TYR A 220 -4.97 16.99 -5.11
N LYS A 221 -3.76 17.32 -4.63
CA LYS A 221 -3.51 17.84 -3.27
C LYS A 221 -4.28 19.13 -2.97
N GLY A 222 -4.71 19.89 -3.98
CA GLY A 222 -5.56 21.06 -3.84
C GLY A 222 -7.04 20.75 -3.53
N THR A 223 -7.45 19.48 -3.61
CA THR A 223 -8.80 19.02 -3.28
C THR A 223 -8.94 18.68 -1.79
N GLU A 224 -10.17 18.60 -1.28
CA GLU A 224 -10.43 18.24 0.13
C GLU A 224 -9.84 16.87 0.49
N ILE A 225 -10.07 15.87 -0.36
CA ILE A 225 -9.55 14.51 -0.14
C ILE A 225 -8.04 14.43 -0.36
N GLY A 226 -7.50 15.21 -1.30
CA GLY A 226 -6.07 15.26 -1.57
C GLY A 226 -5.26 15.81 -0.39
N GLY A 227 -5.80 16.80 0.32
CA GLY A 227 -5.20 17.30 1.56
C GLY A 227 -5.07 16.23 2.67
N ARG A 228 -5.87 15.16 2.60
CA ARG A 228 -5.86 14.01 3.53
C ARG A 228 -5.06 12.81 3.03
N THR A 229 -4.41 12.95 1.87
CA THR A 229 -3.63 11.88 1.25
C THR A 229 -2.17 11.96 1.65
N GLN A 230 -1.55 10.85 2.02
CA GLN A 230 -0.13 10.76 2.33
C GLN A 230 0.57 9.73 1.42
N PHE A 231 1.85 9.95 1.16
CA PHE A 231 2.65 9.17 0.24
C PHE A 231 3.75 8.43 0.98
N PHE A 232 3.89 7.14 0.67
CA PHE A 232 4.85 6.25 1.31
C PHE A 232 5.62 5.43 0.27
N ILE A 233 6.74 4.87 0.70
CA ILE A 233 7.38 3.72 0.06
C ILE A 233 7.28 2.52 1.00
N SER A 234 7.22 1.33 0.44
CA SER A 234 7.11 0.09 1.23
C SER A 234 7.87 -1.06 0.56
N THR A 235 8.37 -1.99 1.35
CA THR A 235 9.01 -3.22 0.89
C THR A 235 8.89 -4.29 1.97
N THR A 236 8.94 -5.57 1.59
CA THR A 236 9.01 -6.68 2.56
C THR A 236 10.41 -6.85 3.15
N GLU A 237 11.44 -6.24 2.55
CA GLU A 237 12.84 -6.39 2.94
C GLU A 237 13.31 -5.40 4.01
N ASN A 238 12.46 -4.43 4.36
CA ASN A 238 12.73 -3.49 5.45
C ASN A 238 11.44 -3.27 6.25
N GLN A 239 11.47 -3.78 7.47
CA GLN A 239 10.35 -3.72 8.40
C GLN A 239 9.92 -2.30 8.74
N GLU A 240 10.86 -1.39 8.95
CA GLU A 240 10.53 -0.01 9.31
C GLU A 240 9.68 0.61 8.19
N LEU A 241 10.10 0.49 6.93
CA LEU A 241 9.33 0.97 5.78
C LEU A 241 8.01 0.22 5.55
N LEU A 242 7.95 -1.08 5.87
CA LEU A 242 6.74 -1.89 5.77
C LEU A 242 5.64 -1.40 6.72
N GLU A 243 6.02 -0.99 7.93
CA GLU A 243 5.10 -0.68 9.02
C GLU A 243 4.64 0.78 9.04
N LEU A 244 5.43 1.72 8.49
CA LEU A 244 5.14 3.16 8.51
C LEU A 244 3.72 3.54 8.06
N PRO A 245 3.16 3.01 6.96
CA PRO A 245 1.78 3.32 6.57
C PRO A 245 0.74 3.01 7.66
N TRP A 246 0.93 1.90 8.36
CA TRP A 246 0.01 1.43 9.39
C TRP A 246 0.16 2.24 10.68
N LEU A 247 1.41 2.53 11.05
CA LEU A 247 1.75 3.33 12.21
C LEU A 247 1.27 4.78 12.06
N TYR A 248 1.28 5.32 10.83
CA TYR A 248 0.65 6.61 10.52
C TYR A 248 -0.87 6.55 10.72
N LEU A 249 -1.56 5.51 10.22
CA LEU A 249 -3.02 5.43 10.30
C LEU A 249 -3.54 5.15 11.71
N ALA A 250 -2.83 4.35 12.49
CA ALA A 250 -3.33 3.81 13.75
C ALA A 250 -3.87 4.88 14.72
N PRO A 251 -3.16 6.00 15.01
CA PRO A 251 -3.68 7.06 15.88
C PRO A 251 -5.03 7.61 15.41
N TYR A 252 -5.21 7.81 14.10
CA TYR A 252 -6.46 8.38 13.57
C TYR A 252 -7.62 7.40 13.62
N LEU A 253 -7.35 6.10 13.59
CA LEU A 253 -8.39 5.08 13.49
C LEU A 253 -8.84 4.55 14.85
N ILE A 254 -7.97 4.64 15.85
CA ILE A 254 -8.21 4.16 17.21
C ILE A 254 -8.93 5.22 18.06
N TYR A 255 -8.65 6.51 17.85
CA TYR A 255 -9.21 7.60 18.66
C TYR A 255 -10.36 8.37 17.98
N SER A 256 -10.89 7.89 16.84
CA SER A 256 -12.02 8.52 16.12
C SER A 256 -13.18 7.58 15.84
#